data_AF-A0ABD1CHA1-F1
#
_entry.id   AF-A0ABD1CHA1-F1
#
_cell.length_a   1.000
_cell.length_b   1.000
_cell.length_c   1.000
_cell.angle_alpha   90.00
_cell.angle_beta   90.00
_cell.angle_gamma   90.00
#
_symmetry.space_group_name_H-M   'P 1'
#
loop_
_entity.id
_entity.type
_entity.pdbx_description
1 polymer ?
#
loop_
_entity_poly.entity_id
_entity_poly.type
_entity_poly.pdbx_seq_one_letter_code
_entity_poly.pdbx_strand_id
1 'polypeptide(L)'
;MKLVLTVSVAAAALLLHVTISRAENPCANGPPVEKNPMECCNMPMLLDKDIMMDCYQKYAEQTKKQIKMDGVPRGCCIAECGLNATGLYANGMINRDDMTKMFMDAVKDMPQWQMVIRDSLDECFKMAESKMDEIEAGAKLEPSFEGEKICHPISGTIMRCMGMMMFAKCPAGDYTDGKECDQLKEYNQIHIEDASVVINWGPDCESPPDWIGLYTKNPAFSDDPPVLKIEVNGRKNGEVITNQKFGKQRLPGGWSYDEVLRHIPKRRAKPLCFDLYLVSYNHLNKLQIFDCLKIQPNWMFTEKSIGNVSLKDLFLPGTHCSACYQTKANANNNLLKKVGFHQDLDIWTQLVFGVRYLDFSIGYHPYHNSTRNFWVMNEGYRVGWILPILHDIRRFVILSEETIVLDFRRFPLGFHSHPEQHAEFLSILDQELGDLAYRRPYFENADDDQTVSYHLTIEDMRRQGKYILITYNHAASLN
;
A
#
# COMPACT_ATOMS: atom_id res chain seq x y z
N MET A 1 -1.04 12.13 -4.56
CA MET A 1 -2.16 11.67 -5.41
C MET A 1 -3.31 11.21 -4.50
N LYS A 2 -4.42 11.96 -4.44
CA LYS A 2 -5.55 11.68 -3.53
C LYS A 2 -6.35 10.49 -4.07
N LEU A 3 -6.25 9.32 -3.43
CA LEU A 3 -7.16 8.22 -3.70
C LEU A 3 -8.46 8.48 -2.91
N VAL A 4 -9.37 9.25 -3.52
CA VAL A 4 -10.76 9.34 -3.04
C VAL A 4 -11.50 8.16 -3.65
N LEU A 5 -11.72 7.10 -2.88
CA LEU A 5 -12.65 6.03 -3.24
C LEU A 5 -14.08 6.60 -3.20
N THR A 6 -14.49 7.22 -4.31
CA THR A 6 -15.88 7.60 -4.57
C THR A 6 -16.48 6.50 -5.42
N VAL A 7 -17.23 5.58 -4.79
CA VAL A 7 -18.19 4.73 -5.51
C VAL A 7 -19.51 5.49 -5.49
N SER A 8 -19.69 6.38 -6.46
CA SER A 8 -20.95 7.09 -6.69
C SER A 8 -21.45 6.70 -8.07
N VAL A 9 -22.47 5.84 -8.12
CA VAL A 9 -23.22 5.61 -9.35
C VAL A 9 -23.94 6.91 -9.68
N ALA A 10 -23.69 7.45 -10.87
CA ALA A 10 -24.20 8.73 -11.31
C ALA A 10 -25.74 8.73 -11.40
N ALA A 11 -26.36 9.56 -10.57
CA ALA A 11 -27.53 10.35 -10.94
C ALA A 11 -27.36 11.72 -10.27
N ALA A 12 -27.43 12.80 -11.05
CA ALA A 12 -27.27 14.17 -10.58
C ALA A 12 -28.35 14.53 -9.53
N ALA A 13 -28.02 14.36 -8.25
CA ALA A 13 -28.70 14.93 -7.10
C ALA A 13 -27.83 14.72 -5.84
N LEU A 14 -27.53 15.80 -5.10
CA LEU A 14 -26.84 15.87 -3.80
C LEU A 14 -25.86 14.72 -3.46
N LEU A 15 -24.55 14.98 -3.62
CA LEU A 15 -23.50 14.11 -3.07
C LEU A 15 -23.10 14.61 -1.67
N LEU A 16 -23.64 13.96 -0.65
CA LEU A 16 -23.16 14.08 0.73
C LEU A 16 -22.66 12.71 1.13
N HIS A 17 -21.36 12.57 1.35
CA HIS A 17 -20.71 11.27 1.53
C HIS A 17 -19.85 11.30 2.78
N VAL A 18 -19.96 10.24 3.58
CA VAL A 18 -19.02 9.95 4.66
C VAL A 18 -17.91 9.11 4.05
N THR A 19 -16.68 9.62 4.14
CA THR A 19 -15.49 8.89 3.70
C THR A 19 -14.55 8.78 4.89
N ILE A 20 -13.77 7.70 4.95
CA ILE A 20 -12.61 7.72 5.83
C ILE A 20 -11.54 8.46 5.04
N SER A 21 -11.21 9.69 5.45
CA SER A 21 -9.98 10.34 4.98
C SER A 21 -8.97 10.21 6.11
N ARG A 22 -7.95 9.42 5.84
CA ARG A 22 -6.64 9.70 6.43
C ARG A 22 -6.20 11.01 5.79
N ALA A 23 -5.58 11.90 6.56
CA ALA A 23 -4.78 12.98 5.97
C ALA A 23 -4.00 12.40 4.77
N GLU A 24 -3.98 13.13 3.65
CA GLU A 24 -3.39 12.74 2.36
C GLU A 24 -2.33 11.66 2.55
N ASN A 25 -2.40 10.53 1.82
CA ASN A 25 -1.42 9.43 1.89
C ASN A 25 -0.07 10.03 2.28
N PRO A 26 0.36 9.90 3.54
CA PRO A 26 1.49 10.69 4.00
C PRO A 26 2.81 10.16 3.41
N CYS A 27 2.76 9.08 2.62
CA CYS A 27 3.82 8.61 1.73
C CYS A 27 3.75 9.20 0.31
N ALA A 28 2.59 9.67 -0.15
CA ALA A 28 2.44 10.24 -1.49
C ALA A 28 2.95 11.68 -1.60
N ASN A 29 3.03 12.41 -0.48
CA ASN A 29 3.48 13.81 -0.43
C ASN A 29 4.79 13.99 0.36
N GLY A 30 5.48 12.90 0.69
CA GLY A 30 6.58 12.93 1.66
C GLY A 30 6.08 13.20 3.09
N PRO A 31 6.98 13.26 4.08
CA PRO A 31 6.61 13.42 5.49
C PRO A 31 5.66 14.62 5.70
N PRO A 32 4.72 14.52 6.68
CA PRO A 32 3.66 15.52 6.90
C PRO A 32 4.17 16.90 7.35
N VAL A 33 5.48 17.01 7.57
CA VAL A 33 6.20 18.23 7.95
C VAL A 33 7.52 18.26 7.19
N GLU A 34 7.98 19.44 6.78
CA GLU A 34 9.32 19.62 6.17
C GLU A 34 10.47 19.46 7.17
N LYS A 35 10.15 19.15 8.43
CA LYS A 35 11.10 19.03 9.53
C LYS A 35 12.06 17.88 9.27
N ASN A 36 13.34 18.18 9.39
CA ASN A 36 14.39 17.20 9.20
C ASN A 36 14.31 16.13 10.31
N PRO A 37 14.29 14.82 10.00
CA PRO A 37 14.35 13.77 11.02
C PRO A 37 15.51 13.91 12.01
N MET A 38 16.64 14.49 11.57
CA MET A 38 17.81 14.76 12.43
C MET A 38 17.55 15.84 13.50
N GLU A 39 16.51 16.68 13.33
CA GLU A 39 16.08 17.65 14.33
C GLU A 39 15.12 17.05 15.37
N CYS A 40 14.51 15.90 15.04
CA CYS A 40 13.59 15.18 15.92
C CYS A 40 14.28 14.10 16.74
N CYS A 41 15.38 13.55 16.23
CA CYS A 41 16.21 12.60 16.95
C CYS A 41 17.67 13.01 16.84
N ASN A 42 18.31 13.23 17.98
CA ASN A 42 19.74 13.51 18.07
C ASN A 42 20.55 12.22 17.81
N MET A 43 20.56 11.80 16.55
CA MET A 43 21.23 10.58 16.12
C MET A 43 22.75 10.73 16.17
N PRO A 44 23.49 9.75 16.71
CA PRO A 44 24.93 9.79 16.70
C PRO A 44 25.48 9.70 15.28
N MET A 45 26.55 10.46 15.01
CA MET A 45 27.28 10.33 13.76
C MET A 45 28.15 9.07 13.81
N LEU A 46 27.80 8.06 13.00
CA LEU A 46 28.54 6.79 12.95
C LEU A 46 29.80 6.87 12.07
N LEU A 47 29.88 7.88 11.22
CA LEU A 47 31.04 8.20 10.38
C LEU A 47 31.44 9.64 10.65
N ASP A 48 32.72 9.94 10.43
CA ASP A 48 33.25 11.29 10.59
C ASP A 48 32.49 12.30 9.71
N LYS A 49 32.20 13.46 10.30
CA LYS A 49 31.37 14.49 9.68
C LYS A 49 32.04 15.09 8.45
N ASP A 50 33.34 15.35 8.52
CA ASP A 50 34.07 16.02 7.45
C ASP A 50 34.19 15.07 6.25
N ILE A 51 34.43 13.78 6.50
CA ILE A 51 34.39 12.72 5.47
C ILE A 51 33.03 12.72 4.75
N MET A 52 31.92 12.71 5.51
CA MET A 52 30.58 12.65 4.92
C MET A 52 30.23 13.93 4.15
N MET A 53 30.67 15.09 4.61
CA MET A 53 30.47 16.37 3.91
C MET A 53 31.23 16.43 2.60
N ASP A 54 32.49 15.99 2.57
CA ASP A 54 33.30 15.94 1.35
C ASP A 54 32.68 14.97 0.33
N CYS A 55 32.26 13.79 0.78
CA CYS A 55 31.58 12.81 -0.06
C CYS A 55 30.23 13.33 -0.59
N TYR A 56 29.48 14.06 0.23
CA TYR A 56 28.23 14.69 -0.19
C TYR A 56 28.48 15.76 -1.25
N GLN A 57 29.43 16.67 -1.03
CA GLN A 57 29.77 17.73 -2.00
C GLN A 57 30.17 17.13 -3.36
N LYS A 58 30.85 16.00 -3.36
CA LYS A 58 31.32 15.33 -4.58
C LYS A 58 30.23 14.59 -5.35
N TYR A 59 29.27 13.97 -4.67
CA TYR A 59 28.34 13.01 -5.31
C TYR A 59 26.84 13.32 -5.11
N ALA A 60 26.46 14.38 -4.40
CA ALA A 60 25.06 14.70 -4.12
C ALA A 60 24.23 14.94 -5.39
N GLU A 61 24.72 15.75 -6.34
CA GLU A 61 23.98 16.06 -7.56
C GLU A 61 23.78 14.83 -8.46
N GLN A 62 24.77 13.94 -8.52
CA GLN A 62 24.64 12.65 -9.21
C GLN A 62 23.58 11.78 -8.53
N THR A 63 23.66 11.64 -7.20
CA THR A 63 22.74 10.80 -6.42
C THR A 63 21.29 11.29 -6.56
N LYS A 64 21.06 12.61 -6.58
CA LYS A 64 19.73 13.22 -6.81
C LYS A 64 19.16 12.89 -8.19
N LYS A 65 20.01 12.79 -9.22
CA LYS A 65 19.59 12.36 -10.57
C LYS A 65 19.24 10.88 -10.58
N GLN A 66 20.08 10.04 -9.97
CA GLN A 66 19.89 8.58 -9.91
C GLN A 66 18.59 8.17 -9.19
N ILE A 67 18.19 8.89 -8.14
CA ILE A 67 16.93 8.61 -7.40
C ILE A 67 15.68 8.76 -8.28
N LYS A 68 15.75 9.54 -9.37
CA LYS A 68 14.62 9.77 -10.27
C LYS A 68 14.59 8.79 -11.46
N MET A 69 15.50 7.82 -11.49
CA MET A 69 15.62 6.87 -12.58
C MET A 69 14.87 5.57 -12.24
N ASP A 70 14.14 5.04 -13.21
CA ASP A 70 13.44 3.76 -13.10
C ASP A 70 14.40 2.57 -13.34
N GLY A 71 14.02 1.38 -12.86
CA GLY A 71 14.76 0.12 -13.09
C GLY A 71 15.53 -0.36 -11.87
N VAL A 72 16.62 -1.12 -12.10
CA VAL A 72 17.47 -1.66 -11.03
C VAL A 72 18.10 -0.50 -10.23
N PRO A 73 18.01 -0.49 -8.90
CA PRO A 73 18.53 0.61 -8.09
C PRO A 73 20.03 0.84 -8.27
N ARG A 74 20.42 2.09 -8.54
CA ARG A 74 21.83 2.52 -8.64
C ARG A 74 22.43 2.72 -7.26
N GLY A 75 23.72 2.40 -7.09
CA GLY A 75 24.40 2.52 -5.82
C GLY A 75 24.70 3.97 -5.40
N CYS A 76 24.57 4.26 -4.10
CA CYS A 76 24.81 5.58 -3.54
C CYS A 76 26.32 5.87 -3.39
N CYS A 77 26.86 6.69 -4.29
CA CYS A 77 28.28 7.05 -4.28
C CYS A 77 28.72 7.87 -3.05
N ILE A 78 27.80 8.58 -2.38
CA ILE A 78 28.10 9.29 -1.13
C ILE A 78 28.46 8.27 -0.04
N ALA A 79 27.66 7.22 0.10
CA ALA A 79 27.87 6.18 1.10
C ALA A 79 29.12 5.34 0.78
N GLU A 80 29.34 4.96 -0.48
CA GLU A 80 30.57 4.26 -0.87
C GLU A 80 31.82 5.11 -0.60
N CYS A 81 31.78 6.40 -0.91
CA CYS A 81 32.88 7.32 -0.62
C CYS A 81 33.21 7.35 0.88
N GLY A 82 32.19 7.46 1.75
CA GLY A 82 32.40 7.49 3.19
C GLY A 82 32.94 6.17 3.76
N LEU A 83 32.43 5.03 3.28
CA LEU A 83 32.93 3.72 3.71
C LEU A 83 34.33 3.40 3.16
N ASN A 84 34.66 3.89 1.96
CA ASN A 84 36.00 3.73 1.40
C ASN A 84 37.03 4.59 2.17
N ALA A 85 36.68 5.84 2.51
CA ALA A 85 37.54 6.73 3.30
C ALA A 85 37.85 6.19 4.71
N THR A 86 37.00 5.30 5.23
CA THR A 86 37.16 4.65 6.53
C THR A 86 37.75 3.24 6.45
N GLY A 87 38.07 2.76 5.25
CA GLY A 87 38.59 1.40 5.02
C GLY A 87 37.56 0.28 5.23
N LEU A 88 36.28 0.62 5.42
CA LEU A 88 35.20 -0.35 5.67
C LEU A 88 34.70 -1.04 4.39
N TYR A 89 34.90 -0.40 3.23
CA TYR A 89 34.47 -0.91 1.94
C TYR A 89 35.67 -1.24 1.03
N ALA A 90 35.67 -2.44 0.46
CA ALA A 90 36.62 -2.84 -0.57
C ALA A 90 35.98 -3.85 -1.54
N ASN A 91 36.07 -3.59 -2.84
CA ASN A 91 35.71 -4.52 -3.92
C ASN A 91 34.28 -5.13 -3.76
N GLY A 92 33.27 -4.29 -3.59
CA GLY A 92 31.88 -4.74 -3.46
C GLY A 92 31.52 -5.33 -2.09
N MET A 93 32.48 -5.45 -1.17
CA MET A 93 32.27 -6.02 0.15
C MET A 93 32.47 -4.97 1.25
N ILE A 94 31.72 -5.14 2.34
CA ILE A 94 31.89 -4.38 3.59
C ILE A 94 32.39 -5.32 4.67
N ASN A 95 33.44 -4.93 5.39
CA ASN A 95 33.88 -5.69 6.55
C ASN A 95 32.90 -5.46 7.71
N ARG A 96 32.03 -6.43 7.94
CA ARG A 96 30.99 -6.38 8.98
C ARG A 96 31.57 -6.22 10.38
N ASP A 97 32.67 -6.89 10.69
CA ASP A 97 33.27 -6.86 12.02
C ASP A 97 33.92 -5.49 12.30
N ASP A 98 34.68 -4.97 11.33
CA ASP A 98 35.28 -3.64 11.44
C ASP A 98 34.23 -2.53 11.48
N MET A 99 33.15 -2.66 10.70
CA MET A 99 32.03 -1.72 10.74
C MET A 99 31.29 -1.77 12.07
N THR A 100 31.07 -2.97 12.61
CA THR A 100 30.47 -3.16 13.94
C THR A 100 31.34 -2.49 14.99
N LYS A 101 32.65 -2.74 14.97
CA LYS A 101 33.60 -2.13 15.89
C LYS A 101 33.57 -0.61 15.78
N MET A 102 33.71 -0.06 14.58
CA MET A 102 33.72 1.39 14.34
C MET A 102 32.43 2.06 14.81
N PHE A 103 31.27 1.46 14.52
CA PHE A 103 29.98 2.02 14.91
C PHE A 103 29.76 1.94 16.42
N MET A 104 30.18 0.85 17.06
CA MET A 104 30.12 0.74 18.52
C MET A 104 31.10 1.70 19.21
N ASP A 105 32.28 1.93 18.64
CA ASP A 105 33.25 2.92 19.12
C ASP A 105 32.68 4.35 19.01
N ALA A 106 31.93 4.65 17.95
CA ALA A 106 31.26 5.94 17.77
C ALA A 106 30.17 6.23 18.83
N VAL A 107 29.58 5.18 19.41
CA VAL A 107 28.56 5.29 20.47
C VAL A 107 29.03 4.76 21.83
N LYS A 108 30.35 4.64 22.04
CA LYS A 108 30.91 4.07 23.28
C LYS A 108 30.48 4.84 24.53
N ASP A 109 30.34 6.16 24.41
CA ASP A 109 29.94 7.08 25.49
C ASP A 109 28.41 7.34 25.49
N MET A 110 27.65 6.60 24.67
CA MET A 110 26.21 6.74 24.48
C MET A 110 25.50 5.38 24.71
N PRO A 111 25.39 4.90 25.96
CA PRO A 111 24.89 3.56 26.26
C PRO A 111 23.47 3.30 25.75
N GLN A 112 22.63 4.33 25.67
CA GLN A 112 21.28 4.25 25.14
C GLN A 112 21.22 3.91 23.64
N TRP A 113 22.29 4.20 22.89
CA TRP A 113 22.40 3.89 21.46
C TRP A 113 23.06 2.55 21.17
N GLN A 114 23.84 1.98 22.10
CA GLN A 114 24.62 0.76 21.86
C GLN A 114 23.77 -0.43 21.39
N MET A 115 22.62 -0.67 22.03
CA MET A 115 21.71 -1.75 21.61
C MET A 115 21.04 -1.42 20.28
N VAL A 116 20.61 -0.17 20.09
CA VAL A 116 19.99 0.30 18.86
C VAL A 116 20.93 0.11 17.67
N ILE A 117 22.20 0.52 17.80
CA ILE A 117 23.21 0.38 16.74
C ILE A 117 23.51 -1.09 16.44
N ARG A 118 23.73 -1.92 17.47
CA ARG A 118 24.02 -3.34 17.28
C ARG A 118 22.90 -4.06 16.55
N ASP A 119 21.67 -3.92 17.02
CA ASP A 119 20.52 -4.61 16.46
C ASP A 119 20.21 -4.08 15.05
N SER A 120 20.30 -2.77 14.86
CA SER A 120 20.08 -2.16 13.54
C SER A 120 21.12 -2.63 12.54
N LEU A 121 22.39 -2.75 12.94
CA LEU A 121 23.45 -3.20 12.04
C LEU A 121 23.24 -4.66 11.62
N ASP A 122 22.89 -5.55 12.56
CA ASP A 122 22.53 -6.94 12.23
C ASP A 122 21.32 -7.03 11.28
N GLU A 123 20.26 -6.26 11.56
CA GLU A 123 19.08 -6.19 10.70
C GLU A 123 19.43 -5.65 9.29
N CYS A 124 20.30 -4.63 9.20
CA CYS A 124 20.71 -4.04 7.93
C CYS A 124 21.58 -4.98 7.10
N PHE A 125 22.50 -5.74 7.72
CA PHE A 125 23.27 -6.77 7.01
C PHE A 125 22.38 -7.91 6.52
N LYS A 126 21.46 -8.41 7.35
CA LYS A 126 20.46 -9.41 6.91
C LYS A 126 19.60 -8.90 5.76
N MET A 127 19.23 -7.61 5.79
CA MET A 127 18.48 -6.98 4.71
C MET A 127 19.32 -6.93 3.42
N ALA A 128 20.58 -6.52 3.51
CA ALA A 128 21.47 -6.48 2.34
C ALA A 128 21.71 -7.89 1.76
N GLU A 129 21.92 -8.89 2.60
CA GLU A 129 22.03 -10.31 2.19
C GLU A 129 20.77 -10.76 1.43
N SER A 130 19.58 -10.37 1.89
CA SER A 130 18.31 -10.71 1.22
C SER A 130 18.07 -10.01 -0.12
N LYS A 131 18.91 -9.02 -0.47
CA LYS A 131 18.86 -8.24 -1.70
C LYS A 131 20.11 -8.40 -2.56
N MET A 132 20.95 -9.41 -2.30
CA MET A 132 22.27 -9.54 -2.93
C MET A 132 22.18 -9.53 -4.46
N ASP A 133 21.21 -10.25 -5.05
CA ASP A 133 21.06 -10.31 -6.51
C ASP A 133 20.76 -8.93 -7.13
N GLU A 134 19.91 -8.12 -6.48
CA GLU A 134 19.59 -6.75 -6.91
C GLU A 134 20.80 -5.81 -6.72
N ILE A 135 21.53 -5.97 -5.61
CA ILE A 135 22.75 -5.20 -5.32
C ILE A 135 23.83 -5.50 -6.38
N GLU A 136 24.04 -6.77 -6.71
CA GLU A 136 24.99 -7.21 -7.73
C GLU A 136 24.57 -6.77 -9.14
N ALA A 137 23.27 -6.79 -9.43
CA ALA A 137 22.76 -6.24 -10.69
C ALA A 137 23.01 -4.72 -10.77
N GLY A 138 22.75 -3.98 -9.68
CA GLY A 138 23.00 -2.55 -9.61
C GLY A 138 24.49 -2.18 -9.73
N ALA A 139 25.39 -3.04 -9.23
CA ALA A 139 26.83 -2.88 -9.37
C ALA A 139 27.35 -3.06 -10.81
N LYS A 140 26.58 -3.76 -11.66
CA LYS A 140 26.91 -4.04 -13.07
C LYS A 140 26.21 -3.09 -14.06
N LEU A 141 25.51 -2.08 -13.56
CA LEU A 141 24.84 -1.11 -14.42
C LEU A 141 25.84 -0.24 -15.16
N GLU A 142 25.50 0.12 -16.39
CA GLU A 142 26.27 1.07 -17.18
C GLU A 142 25.85 2.52 -16.88
N PRO A 143 26.77 3.49 -17.07
CA PRO A 143 26.46 4.92 -17.05
C PRO A 143 25.32 5.28 -18.01
N SER A 144 24.31 5.98 -17.52
CA SER A 144 23.18 6.50 -18.30
C SER A 144 23.29 7.97 -18.66
N PHE A 145 24.25 8.69 -18.07
CA PHE A 145 24.57 10.06 -18.45
C PHE A 145 26.07 10.34 -18.33
N GLU A 146 26.53 11.36 -19.04
CA GLU A 146 27.94 11.74 -19.06
C GLU A 146 28.44 12.11 -17.66
N GLY A 147 29.59 11.54 -17.27
CA GLY A 147 30.21 11.76 -15.96
C GLY A 147 29.56 10.99 -14.81
N GLU A 148 28.61 10.09 -15.07
CA GLU A 148 28.04 9.23 -14.04
C GLU A 148 29.08 8.22 -13.54
N LYS A 149 29.35 8.23 -12.23
CA LYS A 149 30.10 7.19 -11.55
C LYS A 149 29.17 6.08 -11.06
N ILE A 150 29.44 4.85 -11.47
CA ILE A 150 28.77 3.65 -10.94
C ILE A 150 29.45 3.26 -9.64
N CYS A 151 28.65 3.17 -8.57
CA CYS A 151 29.08 2.74 -7.25
C CYS A 151 28.30 1.49 -6.85
N HIS A 152 28.91 0.65 -6.04
CA HIS A 152 28.32 -0.58 -5.54
C HIS A 152 27.15 -0.25 -4.58
N PRO A 153 25.95 -0.85 -4.77
CA PRO A 153 24.78 -0.50 -3.95
C PRO A 153 24.87 -0.91 -2.47
N ILE A 154 25.78 -1.83 -2.12
CA ILE A 154 25.92 -2.34 -0.74
C ILE A 154 26.11 -1.23 0.31
N SER A 155 26.98 -0.26 0.00
CA SER A 155 27.32 0.85 0.90
C SER A 155 26.11 1.73 1.19
N GLY A 156 25.37 2.08 0.12
CA GLY A 156 24.12 2.84 0.23
C GLY A 156 23.03 2.08 0.98
N THR A 157 22.92 0.78 0.72
CA THR A 157 21.92 -0.09 1.33
C THR A 157 22.07 -0.16 2.84
N ILE A 158 23.29 -0.43 3.33
CA ILE A 158 23.57 -0.50 4.76
C ILE A 158 23.41 0.87 5.43
N MET A 159 24.03 1.93 4.88
CA MET A 159 24.01 3.26 5.52
C MET A 159 22.60 3.87 5.58
N ARG A 160 21.79 3.70 4.52
CA ARG A 160 20.39 4.16 4.51
C ARG A 160 19.55 3.40 5.53
N CYS A 161 19.72 2.07 5.59
CA CYS A 161 19.03 1.25 6.58
C CYS A 161 19.37 1.69 8.01
N MET A 162 20.66 1.91 8.30
CA MET A 162 21.11 2.36 9.61
C MET A 162 20.45 3.68 10.01
N GLY A 163 20.46 4.69 9.14
CA GLY A 163 19.80 5.97 9.42
C GLY A 163 18.29 5.83 9.68
N MET A 164 17.59 5.02 8.89
CA MET A 164 16.16 4.76 9.08
C MET A 164 15.85 3.99 10.37
N MET A 165 16.74 3.08 10.77
CA MET A 165 16.57 2.26 11.96
C MET A 165 16.86 3.04 13.23
N MET A 166 17.93 3.83 13.24
CA MET A 166 18.29 4.72 14.33
C MET A 166 17.21 5.74 14.61
N PHE A 167 16.65 6.37 13.57
CA PHE A 167 15.58 7.35 13.76
C PHE A 167 14.33 6.74 14.41
N ALA A 168 13.91 5.56 13.98
CA ALA A 168 12.67 4.99 14.50
C ALA A 168 12.81 4.29 15.85
N LYS A 169 14.03 3.84 16.17
CA LYS A 169 14.38 3.29 17.48
C LYS A 169 15.01 4.36 18.38
N CYS A 170 14.81 5.65 18.06
CA CYS A 170 15.41 6.76 18.79
C CYS A 170 15.07 6.66 20.29
N PRO A 171 16.08 6.60 21.18
CA PRO A 171 15.86 6.59 22.62
C PRO A 171 15.09 7.84 23.06
N ALA A 172 14.19 7.68 24.04
CA ALA A 172 13.33 8.78 24.49
C ALA A 172 14.12 10.01 24.98
N GLY A 173 15.30 9.82 25.58
CA GLY A 173 16.16 10.91 26.04
C GLY A 173 16.87 11.69 24.93
N ASP A 174 16.94 11.14 23.72
CA ASP A 174 17.58 11.77 22.55
C ASP A 174 16.54 12.20 21.49
N TYR A 175 15.25 11.99 21.81
CA TYR A 175 14.14 12.39 20.97
C TYR A 175 13.61 13.75 21.43
N THR A 176 13.46 14.68 20.50
CA THR A 176 12.89 15.99 20.79
C THR A 176 11.38 15.90 20.71
N ASP A 177 10.72 16.02 21.86
CA ASP A 177 9.26 16.09 21.95
C ASP A 177 8.75 17.33 21.19
N GLY A 178 7.67 17.16 20.42
CA GLY A 178 7.09 18.26 19.70
C GLY A 178 6.16 17.79 18.60
N LYS A 179 5.06 18.52 18.42
CA LYS A 179 3.95 18.17 17.51
C LYS A 179 4.41 17.73 16.11
N GLU A 180 5.40 18.40 15.52
CA GLU A 180 5.93 18.05 14.19
C GLU A 180 6.76 16.76 14.20
N CYS A 181 7.55 16.54 15.26
CA CYS A 181 8.34 15.32 15.42
C CYS A 181 7.42 14.13 15.75
N ASP A 182 6.46 14.32 16.64
CA ASP A 182 5.44 13.32 16.98
C ASP A 182 4.62 12.93 15.75
N GLN A 183 4.24 13.89 14.90
CA GLN A 183 3.63 13.62 13.60
C GLN A 183 4.54 12.79 12.68
N LEU A 184 5.85 13.03 12.66
CA LEU A 184 6.82 12.27 11.89
C LEU A 184 7.00 10.83 12.42
N LYS A 185 6.85 10.63 13.73
CA LYS A 185 6.92 9.32 14.40
C LYS A 185 5.62 8.52 14.26
N GLU A 186 4.47 9.18 14.43
CA GLU A 186 3.12 8.62 14.24
C GLU A 186 2.85 8.25 12.78
N TYR A 187 3.33 9.06 11.82
CA TYR A 187 3.29 8.75 10.40
C TYR A 187 3.79 7.32 10.08
N ASN A 188 4.78 6.84 10.84
CA ASN A 188 5.37 5.52 10.68
C ASN A 188 4.61 4.37 11.39
N GLN A 189 3.43 4.60 11.99
CA GLN A 189 2.73 3.61 12.85
C GLN A 189 1.18 3.62 12.78
N ILE A 190 0.52 4.29 11.82
CA ILE A 190 -0.94 4.48 11.88
C ILE A 190 -1.74 3.21 11.48
N HIS A 191 -2.70 2.82 12.33
CA HIS A 191 -3.72 1.79 12.05
C HIS A 191 -5.05 2.43 11.63
N ILE A 192 -5.87 1.74 10.80
CA ILE A 192 -7.17 2.26 10.32
C ILE A 192 -8.16 2.54 11.47
N GLU A 193 -8.02 1.85 12.60
CA GLU A 193 -8.84 2.05 13.80
C GLU A 193 -8.68 3.48 14.36
N ASP A 194 -7.50 4.07 14.19
CA ASP A 194 -7.16 5.43 14.64
C ASP A 194 -7.44 6.49 13.56
N ALA A 195 -7.91 6.07 12.38
CA ALA A 195 -8.28 6.98 11.31
C ALA A 195 -9.50 7.81 11.72
N SER A 196 -9.44 9.12 11.45
CA SER A 196 -10.56 10.02 11.65
C SER A 196 -11.61 9.80 10.56
N VAL A 197 -12.89 9.83 10.96
CA VAL A 197 -14.00 9.89 10.02
C VAL A 197 -14.01 11.29 9.40
N VAL A 198 -14.24 11.37 8.09
CA VAL A 198 -14.27 12.63 7.36
C VAL A 198 -15.60 12.81 6.65
N ILE A 199 -16.18 13.99 6.82
CA ILE A 199 -17.48 14.34 6.28
C ILE A 199 -17.27 15.29 5.11
N ASN A 200 -17.79 14.91 3.94
CA ASN A 200 -17.65 15.67 2.71
C ASN A 200 -19.03 16.04 2.14
N TRP A 201 -19.14 17.26 1.62
CA TRP A 201 -20.27 17.71 0.81
C TRP A 201 -19.80 18.52 -0.40
N GLY A 202 -20.55 18.48 -1.50
CA GLY A 202 -20.20 19.15 -2.76
C GLY A 202 -19.93 18.15 -3.89
N PRO A 203 -19.26 18.56 -4.99
CA PRO A 203 -18.54 19.83 -5.19
C PRO A 203 -19.43 21.06 -5.45
N ASP A 204 -20.70 20.87 -5.84
CA ASP A 204 -21.64 21.97 -6.11
C ASP A 204 -23.05 21.67 -5.57
N CYS A 205 -23.20 21.71 -4.24
CA CYS A 205 -24.53 21.61 -3.65
C CYS A 205 -25.31 22.90 -3.93
N GLU A 206 -26.28 22.86 -4.85
CA GLU A 206 -27.17 24.00 -5.15
C GLU A 206 -27.96 24.45 -3.92
N SER A 207 -28.42 23.47 -3.12
CA SER A 207 -29.12 23.65 -1.86
C SER A 207 -28.30 22.98 -0.75
N PRO A 208 -27.24 23.62 -0.24
CA PRO A 208 -26.47 23.05 0.86
C PRO A 208 -27.36 22.91 2.10
N PRO A 209 -27.17 21.87 2.93
CA PRO A 209 -27.84 21.79 4.21
C PRO A 209 -27.43 22.96 5.11
N ASP A 210 -28.24 23.26 6.11
CA ASP A 210 -27.87 24.23 7.15
C ASP A 210 -26.87 23.59 8.10
N TRP A 211 -27.15 22.36 8.51
CA TRP A 211 -26.26 21.59 9.36
C TRP A 211 -26.26 20.09 9.03
N ILE A 212 -25.16 19.44 9.39
CA ILE A 212 -24.90 18.02 9.22
C ILE A 212 -24.60 17.41 10.59
N GLY A 213 -25.27 16.32 10.93
CA GLY A 213 -25.05 15.53 12.14
C GLY A 213 -24.38 14.21 11.82
N LEU A 214 -23.33 13.87 12.57
CA LEU A 214 -22.75 12.52 12.63
C LEU A 214 -23.32 11.79 13.84
N TYR A 215 -23.71 10.54 13.67
CA TYR A 215 -24.30 9.69 14.71
C TYR A 215 -23.60 8.34 14.74
N THR A 216 -23.45 7.77 15.94
CA THR A 216 -22.89 6.42 16.15
C THR A 216 -23.97 5.36 16.38
N LYS A 217 -25.24 5.77 16.32
CA LYS A 217 -26.40 4.89 16.28
C LYS A 217 -27.33 5.36 15.18
N ASN A 218 -28.12 4.44 14.64
CA ASN A 218 -29.07 4.77 13.59
C ASN A 218 -30.15 5.75 14.11
N PRO A 219 -30.18 7.01 13.64
CA PRO A 219 -31.09 8.02 14.18
C PRO A 219 -32.55 7.82 13.75
N ALA A 220 -32.84 6.85 12.88
CA ALA A 220 -34.21 6.44 12.60
C ALA A 220 -34.80 5.55 13.72
N PHE A 221 -33.95 4.99 14.59
CA PHE A 221 -34.34 4.06 15.65
C PHE A 221 -33.82 4.47 17.03
N SER A 222 -33.15 5.61 17.15
CA SER A 222 -32.50 6.08 18.36
C SER A 222 -32.64 7.59 18.47
N ASP A 223 -32.98 8.05 19.68
CA ASP A 223 -33.10 9.47 20.02
C ASP A 223 -31.78 10.08 20.53
N ASP A 224 -30.66 9.37 20.35
CA ASP A 224 -29.35 9.84 20.79
C ASP A 224 -28.93 11.09 19.99
N PRO A 225 -28.34 12.12 20.64
CA PRO A 225 -27.87 13.31 19.95
C PRO A 225 -26.69 12.99 19.01
N PRO A 226 -26.45 13.82 17.97
CA PRO A 226 -25.29 13.65 17.11
C PRO A 226 -23.99 13.78 17.92
N VAL A 227 -23.02 12.91 17.64
CA VAL A 227 -21.67 12.99 18.20
C VAL A 227 -20.89 14.18 17.66
N LEU A 228 -21.27 14.68 16.49
CA LEU A 228 -20.75 15.92 15.91
C LEU A 228 -21.86 16.62 15.12
N LYS A 229 -21.98 17.93 15.33
CA LYS A 229 -22.85 18.81 14.53
C LYS A 229 -21.98 19.83 13.80
N ILE A 230 -22.14 19.91 12.48
CA ILE A 230 -21.41 20.82 11.60
C ILE A 230 -22.40 21.82 11.02
N GLU A 231 -22.19 23.11 11.27
CA GLU A 231 -22.92 24.19 10.59
C GLU A 231 -22.26 24.47 9.24
N VAL A 232 -23.01 24.27 8.15
CA VAL A 232 -22.50 24.38 6.78
C VAL A 232 -22.41 25.83 6.31
N ASN A 233 -23.23 26.72 6.90
CA ASN A 233 -23.21 28.16 6.65
C ASN A 233 -23.29 28.54 5.16
N GLY A 234 -24.15 27.84 4.40
CA GLY A 234 -24.37 28.10 2.97
C GLY A 234 -23.21 27.71 2.05
N ARG A 235 -22.15 27.06 2.55
CA ARG A 235 -21.04 26.59 1.72
C ARG A 235 -21.51 25.46 0.80
N LYS A 236 -21.32 25.62 -0.51
CA LYS A 236 -21.72 24.62 -1.52
C LYS A 236 -20.87 23.35 -1.53
N ASN A 237 -19.68 23.43 -0.95
CA ASN A 237 -18.80 22.29 -0.72
C ASN A 237 -17.99 22.46 0.57
N GLY A 238 -17.45 21.37 1.06
CA GLY A 238 -16.55 21.37 2.19
C GLY A 238 -16.18 19.98 2.67
N GLU A 239 -15.16 19.97 3.51
CA GLU A 239 -14.60 18.79 4.16
C GLU A 239 -14.43 19.13 5.65
N VAL A 240 -14.82 18.19 6.52
CA VAL A 240 -14.55 18.25 7.95
C VAL A 240 -13.92 16.95 8.40
N ILE A 241 -12.67 17.04 8.84
CA ILE A 241 -11.99 15.95 9.56
C ILE A 241 -12.50 15.96 10.99
N THR A 242 -13.11 14.87 11.41
CA THR A 242 -13.73 14.77 12.74
C THR A 242 -12.74 14.21 13.76
N ASN A 243 -13.03 14.45 15.05
CA ASN A 243 -12.35 13.75 16.15
C ASN A 243 -12.89 12.33 16.34
N GLN A 244 -13.96 11.95 15.63
CA GLN A 244 -14.51 10.60 15.68
C GLN A 244 -13.56 9.64 14.95
N LYS A 245 -13.05 8.66 15.69
CA LYS A 245 -12.24 7.59 15.11
C LYS A 245 -13.11 6.52 14.50
N PHE A 246 -12.62 5.85 13.46
CA PHE A 246 -13.30 4.70 12.88
C PHE A 246 -13.46 3.57 13.92
N GLY A 247 -12.40 3.33 14.70
CA GLY A 247 -12.36 2.36 15.78
C GLY A 247 -12.38 0.90 15.29
N LYS A 248 -12.44 -0.03 16.24
CA LYS A 248 -12.58 -1.47 15.96
C LYS A 248 -14.01 -1.80 15.55
N GLN A 249 -14.28 -1.73 14.26
CA GLN A 249 -15.59 -2.04 13.68
C GLN A 249 -15.58 -3.45 13.08
N ARG A 250 -16.69 -4.19 13.23
CA ARG A 250 -16.94 -5.40 12.43
C ARG A 250 -17.54 -5.01 11.08
N LEU A 251 -17.24 -5.78 10.04
CA LEU A 251 -17.83 -5.55 8.74
C LEU A 251 -19.33 -5.88 8.82
N PRO A 252 -20.23 -4.94 8.48
CA PRO A 252 -21.65 -5.11 8.69
C PRO A 252 -22.24 -6.20 7.80
N GLY A 253 -23.41 -6.72 8.18
CA GLY A 253 -24.15 -7.70 7.37
C GLY A 253 -23.52 -9.09 7.29
N GLY A 254 -22.63 -9.44 8.23
CA GLY A 254 -21.99 -10.76 8.32
C GLY A 254 -20.81 -10.93 7.36
N TRP A 255 -20.24 -9.84 6.85
CA TRP A 255 -19.11 -9.87 5.93
C TRP A 255 -17.74 -9.90 6.62
N SER A 256 -17.70 -9.90 7.96
CA SER A 256 -16.45 -10.11 8.69
C SER A 256 -15.90 -11.50 8.36
N TYR A 257 -14.58 -11.61 8.20
CA TYR A 257 -13.96 -12.86 7.75
C TYR A 257 -14.30 -14.07 8.64
N ASP A 258 -14.38 -13.88 9.96
CA ASP A 258 -14.73 -14.94 10.91
C ASP A 258 -16.21 -15.33 10.88
N GLU A 259 -17.09 -14.44 10.42
CA GLU A 259 -18.53 -14.67 10.29
C GLU A 259 -18.86 -15.43 9.01
N VAL A 260 -18.21 -15.10 7.88
CA VAL A 260 -18.42 -15.80 6.60
C VAL A 260 -17.99 -17.27 6.62
N LEU A 261 -17.06 -17.63 7.51
CA LEU A 261 -16.67 -19.02 7.74
C LEU A 261 -17.76 -19.83 8.45
N ARG A 262 -18.72 -19.17 9.12
CA ARG A 262 -19.81 -19.81 9.85
C ARG A 262 -21.14 -19.72 9.11
N HIS A 263 -21.39 -18.59 8.44
CA HIS A 263 -22.66 -18.31 7.77
C HIS A 263 -22.42 -17.60 6.44
N ILE A 264 -23.10 -18.06 5.39
CA ILE A 264 -23.07 -17.40 4.08
C ILE A 264 -23.80 -16.05 4.19
N PRO A 265 -23.13 -14.90 3.94
CA PRO A 265 -23.76 -13.60 4.00
C PRO A 265 -24.80 -13.47 2.88
N LYS A 266 -25.95 -12.86 3.20
CA LYS A 266 -26.97 -12.59 2.18
C LYS A 266 -26.56 -11.38 1.35
N ARG A 267 -26.51 -11.56 0.03
CA ARG A 267 -26.45 -10.44 -0.93
C ARG A 267 -27.61 -9.49 -0.70
N ARG A 268 -27.34 -8.19 -0.67
CA ARG A 268 -28.37 -7.16 -0.46
C ARG A 268 -28.34 -6.14 -1.58
N ALA A 269 -29.52 -5.66 -1.94
CA ALA A 269 -29.67 -4.55 -2.89
C ALA A 269 -29.33 -3.19 -2.25
N LYS A 270 -29.42 -3.10 -0.91
CA LYS A 270 -29.08 -1.89 -0.16
C LYS A 270 -27.65 -1.99 0.39
N PRO A 271 -26.89 -0.88 0.41
CA PRO A 271 -25.59 -0.82 1.05
C PRO A 271 -25.67 -1.23 2.52
N LEU A 272 -24.58 -1.81 3.03
CA LEU A 272 -24.47 -2.26 4.41
C LEU A 272 -23.71 -1.20 5.22
N CYS A 273 -24.36 -0.67 6.25
CA CYS A 273 -23.84 0.43 7.06
C CYS A 273 -23.00 -0.05 8.24
N PHE A 274 -21.88 0.62 8.49
CA PHE A 274 -21.29 0.67 9.84
C PHE A 274 -22.18 1.51 10.76
N ASP A 275 -21.89 1.46 12.06
CA ASP A 275 -22.52 2.31 13.07
C ASP A 275 -21.98 3.75 13.05
N LEU A 276 -21.98 4.35 11.85
CA LEU A 276 -21.56 5.71 11.55
C LEU A 276 -22.56 6.28 10.52
N TYR A 277 -23.54 7.01 11.02
CA TYR A 277 -24.65 7.56 10.24
C TYR A 277 -24.49 9.06 10.09
N LEU A 278 -24.90 9.57 8.93
CA LEU A 278 -24.90 10.97 8.63
C LEU A 278 -26.32 11.42 8.32
N VAL A 279 -26.71 12.56 8.90
CA VAL A 279 -28.00 13.18 8.65
C VAL A 279 -27.81 14.65 8.36
N SER A 280 -28.51 15.21 7.39
CA SER A 280 -28.49 16.64 7.11
C SER A 280 -29.88 17.27 7.16
N TYR A 281 -29.95 18.52 7.60
CA TYR A 281 -31.20 19.26 7.77
C TYR A 281 -31.08 20.65 7.14
N ASN A 282 -32.22 21.18 6.69
CA ASN A 282 -32.33 22.56 6.19
C ASN A 282 -32.75 23.57 7.29
N HIS A 283 -32.86 24.84 6.92
CA HIS A 283 -33.31 25.94 7.79
C HIS A 283 -34.69 25.76 8.45
N LEU A 284 -35.56 24.92 7.89
CA LEU A 284 -36.86 24.57 8.48
C LEU A 284 -36.77 23.33 9.39
N ASN A 285 -35.55 22.89 9.69
CA ASN A 285 -35.24 21.65 10.41
C ASN A 285 -35.87 20.40 9.77
N LYS A 286 -36.02 20.41 8.44
CA LYS A 286 -36.50 19.26 7.66
C LYS A 286 -35.31 18.43 7.20
N LEU A 287 -35.41 17.12 7.41
CA LEU A 287 -34.45 16.13 6.93
C LEU A 287 -34.27 16.24 5.40
N GLN A 288 -33.01 16.34 4.97
CA GLN A 288 -32.63 16.34 3.56
C GLN A 288 -31.94 15.03 3.16
N ILE A 289 -30.93 14.61 3.93
CA ILE A 289 -30.14 13.40 3.64
C ILE A 289 -30.06 12.53 4.88
N PHE A 290 -30.14 11.23 4.65
CA PHE A 290 -29.81 10.17 5.60
C PHE A 290 -28.89 9.19 4.87
N ASP A 291 -27.63 9.07 5.30
CA ASP A 291 -26.65 8.12 4.75
C ASP A 291 -25.82 7.52 5.89
N CYS A 292 -24.89 6.64 5.54
CA CYS A 292 -23.97 6.01 6.47
C CYS A 292 -22.63 5.72 5.81
N LEU A 293 -21.59 5.52 6.61
CA LEU A 293 -20.39 4.87 6.13
C LEU A 293 -20.73 3.41 5.80
N LYS A 294 -20.43 2.98 4.59
CA LYS A 294 -20.94 1.72 4.01
C LYS A 294 -19.84 0.84 3.43
N ILE A 295 -20.09 -0.46 3.44
CA ILE A 295 -19.38 -1.44 2.60
C ILE A 295 -20.23 -1.76 1.36
N GLN A 296 -19.58 -2.25 0.32
CA GLN A 296 -20.17 -2.53 -0.98
C GLN A 296 -19.65 -3.86 -1.54
N PRO A 297 -19.97 -5.01 -0.89
CA PRO A 297 -19.41 -6.29 -1.30
C PRO A 297 -19.99 -6.80 -2.62
N ASN A 298 -21.11 -6.27 -3.10
CA ASN A 298 -21.82 -6.76 -4.30
C ASN A 298 -22.38 -5.61 -5.18
N TRP A 299 -21.67 -4.48 -5.27
CA TRP A 299 -22.17 -3.29 -5.97
C TRP A 299 -22.35 -3.50 -7.48
N MET A 300 -21.50 -4.30 -8.12
CA MET A 300 -21.61 -4.59 -9.55
C MET A 300 -22.75 -5.53 -9.90
N PHE A 301 -23.18 -6.35 -8.94
CA PHE A 301 -24.37 -7.16 -9.05
C PHE A 301 -25.64 -6.31 -8.89
N THR A 302 -25.63 -5.35 -7.96
CA THR A 302 -26.81 -4.51 -7.69
C THR A 302 -27.04 -3.44 -8.76
N GLU A 303 -25.96 -2.92 -9.36
CA GLU A 303 -26.05 -1.90 -10.38
C GLU A 303 -26.19 -2.54 -11.76
N LYS A 304 -27.42 -2.67 -12.26
CA LYS A 304 -27.69 -3.34 -13.54
C LYS A 304 -27.13 -2.58 -14.74
N SER A 305 -26.99 -1.25 -14.64
CA SER A 305 -26.53 -0.43 -15.76
C SER A 305 -25.09 -0.74 -16.16
N ILE A 306 -24.25 -1.18 -15.22
CA ILE A 306 -22.82 -1.44 -15.49
C ILE A 306 -22.57 -2.83 -16.08
N GLY A 307 -23.52 -3.77 -15.98
CA GLY A 307 -23.32 -5.16 -16.42
C GLY A 307 -23.00 -5.26 -17.92
N ASN A 308 -23.61 -4.42 -18.74
CA ASN A 308 -23.45 -4.39 -20.20
C ASN A 308 -22.42 -3.36 -20.68
N VAL A 309 -21.75 -2.65 -19.77
CA VAL A 309 -20.67 -1.73 -20.13
C VAL A 309 -19.40 -2.55 -20.38
N SER A 310 -18.69 -2.23 -21.46
CA SER A 310 -17.46 -2.94 -21.78
C SER A 310 -16.39 -2.69 -20.70
N LEU A 311 -15.56 -3.68 -20.40
CA LEU A 311 -14.58 -3.57 -19.31
C LEU A 311 -13.62 -2.39 -19.47
N LYS A 312 -13.29 -2.00 -20.71
CA LYS A 312 -12.45 -0.83 -21.02
C LYS A 312 -13.12 0.52 -20.71
N ASP A 313 -14.46 0.56 -20.71
CA ASP A 313 -15.24 1.77 -20.49
C ASP A 313 -15.70 1.86 -19.02
N LEU A 314 -15.42 0.83 -18.21
CA LEU A 314 -15.73 0.80 -16.79
C LEU A 314 -14.69 1.55 -15.98
N PHE A 315 -15.17 2.36 -15.04
CA PHE A 315 -14.36 2.85 -13.94
C PHE A 315 -14.36 1.81 -12.81
N LEU A 316 -13.22 1.16 -12.57
CA LEU A 316 -13.06 0.18 -11.51
C LEU A 316 -12.14 0.72 -10.40
N PRO A 317 -12.59 0.72 -9.14
CA PRO A 317 -11.70 1.04 -8.03
C PRO A 317 -10.63 -0.05 -7.88
N GLY A 318 -9.38 0.39 -7.77
CA GLY A 318 -8.22 -0.49 -7.64
C GLY A 318 -7.27 -0.06 -6.53
N THR A 319 -6.45 -1.01 -6.07
CA THR A 319 -5.35 -0.74 -5.13
C THR A 319 -4.03 -1.17 -5.75
N HIS A 320 -2.97 -0.38 -5.52
CA HIS A 320 -1.60 -0.72 -5.92
C HIS A 320 -0.93 -1.53 -4.82
N CYS A 321 -0.13 -2.53 -5.18
CA CYS A 321 0.51 -3.43 -4.21
C CYS A 321 -0.56 -3.96 -3.24
N SER A 322 -1.67 -4.50 -3.78
CA SER A 322 -2.89 -4.76 -3.02
C SER A 322 -2.67 -5.66 -1.81
N ALA A 323 -1.66 -6.53 -1.90
CA ALA A 323 -1.30 -7.45 -0.83
C ALA A 323 -0.18 -6.97 0.10
N CYS A 324 0.20 -5.70 0.00
CA CYS A 324 1.28 -5.11 0.78
C CYS A 324 0.72 -4.53 2.08
N TYR A 325 0.20 -5.40 2.94
CA TYR A 325 -0.40 -5.05 4.23
C TYR A 325 0.18 -5.90 5.37
N GLN A 326 -0.04 -5.44 6.60
CA GLN A 326 0.40 -6.14 7.79
C GLN A 326 -0.44 -7.40 8.04
N THR A 327 0.23 -8.53 8.22
CA THR A 327 -0.32 -9.82 8.63
C THR A 327 0.22 -10.21 9.99
N LYS A 328 -0.38 -11.21 10.65
CA LYS A 328 0.18 -11.77 11.88
C LYS A 328 1.60 -12.31 11.71
N ALA A 329 1.94 -12.80 10.51
CA ALA A 329 3.26 -13.37 10.21
C ALA A 329 4.36 -12.29 10.09
N ASN A 330 4.00 -11.08 9.67
CA ASN A 330 4.94 -9.98 9.44
C ASN A 330 4.76 -8.80 10.42
N ALA A 331 3.86 -8.91 11.40
CA ALA A 331 3.52 -7.85 12.36
C ALA A 331 4.70 -7.37 13.22
N ASN A 332 5.74 -8.19 13.37
CA ASN A 332 6.95 -7.82 14.12
C ASN A 332 8.07 -7.30 13.21
N ASN A 333 7.85 -7.21 11.89
CA ASN A 333 8.86 -6.74 10.95
C ASN A 333 8.84 -5.21 10.87
N ASN A 334 9.73 -4.58 11.64
CA ASN A 334 9.84 -3.11 11.75
C ASN A 334 10.22 -2.42 10.44
N LEU A 335 10.91 -3.13 9.55
CA LEU A 335 11.26 -2.62 8.22
C LEU A 335 10.02 -2.58 7.32
N LEU A 336 9.25 -3.68 7.26
CA LEU A 336 8.02 -3.73 6.48
C LEU A 336 6.99 -2.68 6.94
N LYS A 337 6.89 -2.41 8.24
CA LYS A 337 6.02 -1.34 8.77
C LYS A 337 6.29 0.04 8.19
N LYS A 338 7.53 0.33 7.82
CA LYS A 338 7.95 1.65 7.33
C LYS A 338 7.94 1.76 5.81
N VAL A 339 8.39 0.71 5.13
CA VAL A 339 8.65 0.77 3.67
C VAL A 339 8.00 -0.37 2.88
N GLY A 340 7.53 -1.42 3.56
CA GLY A 340 6.99 -2.62 2.92
C GLY A 340 5.48 -2.61 2.75
N PHE A 341 4.75 -1.85 3.56
CA PHE A 341 3.28 -1.80 3.50
C PHE A 341 2.79 -0.57 2.73
N HIS A 342 1.87 -0.81 1.80
CA HIS A 342 1.17 0.22 1.02
C HIS A 342 -0.35 0.19 1.23
N GLN A 343 -0.86 -0.86 1.89
CA GLN A 343 -2.27 -1.03 2.20
C GLN A 343 -2.45 -1.20 3.70
N ASP A 344 -3.42 -0.46 4.26
CA ASP A 344 -3.81 -0.59 5.68
C ASP A 344 -4.77 -1.76 5.92
N LEU A 345 -5.38 -2.28 4.85
CA LEU A 345 -6.44 -3.29 4.87
C LEU A 345 -6.00 -4.57 4.17
N ASP A 346 -6.44 -5.71 4.68
CA ASP A 346 -6.27 -6.98 3.98
C ASP A 346 -7.13 -7.07 2.71
N ILE A 347 -6.83 -8.05 1.86
CA ILE A 347 -7.51 -8.23 0.56
C ILE A 347 -9.01 -8.47 0.73
N TRP A 348 -9.39 -9.28 1.72
CA TRP A 348 -10.80 -9.52 2.02
C TRP A 348 -11.55 -8.21 2.28
N THR A 349 -10.99 -7.38 3.15
CA THR A 349 -11.60 -6.12 3.56
C THR A 349 -11.62 -5.12 2.40
N GLN A 350 -10.53 -4.99 1.63
CA GLN A 350 -10.50 -4.17 0.41
C GLN A 350 -11.65 -4.53 -0.56
N LEU A 351 -11.85 -5.83 -0.81
CA LEU A 351 -12.91 -6.32 -1.69
C LEU A 351 -14.31 -6.03 -1.11
N VAL A 352 -14.52 -6.23 0.18
CA VAL A 352 -15.79 -5.91 0.86
C VAL A 352 -16.10 -4.41 0.81
N PHE A 353 -15.09 -3.54 0.89
CA PHE A 353 -15.27 -2.09 0.73
C PHE A 353 -15.61 -1.67 -0.70
N GLY A 354 -15.29 -2.49 -1.70
CA GLY A 354 -15.71 -2.26 -3.09
C GLY A 354 -14.59 -2.28 -4.12
N VAL A 355 -13.32 -2.51 -3.73
CA VAL A 355 -12.19 -2.64 -4.66
C VAL A 355 -12.42 -3.82 -5.60
N ARG A 356 -12.12 -3.66 -6.90
CA ARG A 356 -12.28 -4.71 -7.93
C ARG A 356 -11.07 -4.91 -8.84
N TYR A 357 -10.05 -4.06 -8.72
CA TYR A 357 -8.77 -4.24 -9.39
C TYR A 357 -7.66 -4.41 -8.36
N LEU A 358 -7.00 -5.57 -8.38
CA LEU A 358 -5.94 -5.94 -7.44
C LEU A 358 -4.62 -6.10 -8.20
N ASP A 359 -3.61 -5.33 -7.79
CA ASP A 359 -2.30 -5.26 -8.42
C ASP A 359 -1.24 -5.94 -7.54
N PHE A 360 -0.63 -6.98 -8.10
CA PHE A 360 0.35 -7.83 -7.42
C PHE A 360 1.71 -7.75 -8.10
N SER A 361 2.73 -7.77 -7.24
CA SER A 361 4.12 -8.00 -7.62
C SER A 361 4.56 -9.32 -6.99
N ILE A 362 5.10 -10.25 -7.77
CA ILE A 362 5.34 -11.63 -7.34
C ILE A 362 6.82 -11.98 -7.41
N GLY A 363 7.35 -12.51 -6.31
CA GLY A 363 8.70 -13.01 -6.22
C GLY A 363 8.70 -14.52 -6.02
N TYR A 364 9.71 -15.20 -6.57
CA TYR A 364 9.98 -16.61 -6.32
C TYR A 364 11.18 -16.73 -5.39
N HIS A 365 11.02 -17.49 -4.32
CA HIS A 365 12.08 -17.86 -3.41
C HIS A 365 11.86 -19.31 -2.97
N PRO A 366 12.74 -20.24 -3.34
CA PRO A 366 12.55 -21.65 -3.07
C PRO A 366 12.49 -21.91 -1.55
N TYR A 367 11.50 -22.70 -1.15
CA TYR A 367 11.35 -23.27 0.19
C TYR A 367 11.20 -24.79 0.02
N HIS A 368 11.41 -25.58 1.09
CA HIS A 368 11.25 -27.04 1.02
C HIS A 368 9.83 -27.50 0.60
N ASN A 369 8.85 -26.59 0.58
CA ASN A 369 7.50 -26.81 0.11
C ASN A 369 7.23 -25.89 -1.08
N SER A 370 7.00 -26.46 -2.26
CA SER A 370 6.84 -25.74 -3.52
C SER A 370 5.72 -24.70 -3.50
N THR A 371 4.64 -24.94 -2.76
CA THR A 371 3.50 -24.00 -2.67
C THR A 371 3.81 -22.72 -1.90
N ARG A 372 4.93 -22.68 -1.16
CA ARG A 372 5.40 -21.50 -0.42
C ARG A 372 6.53 -20.76 -1.14
N ASN A 373 6.82 -21.15 -2.38
CA ASN A 373 7.88 -20.52 -3.15
C ASN A 373 7.48 -19.11 -3.63
N PHE A 374 6.19 -18.82 -3.72
CA PHE A 374 5.69 -17.56 -4.28
C PHE A 374 5.26 -16.56 -3.21
N TRP A 375 5.81 -15.35 -3.34
CA TRP A 375 5.63 -14.26 -2.39
C TRP A 375 5.07 -13.03 -3.08
N VAL A 376 4.22 -12.32 -2.36
CA VAL A 376 3.90 -10.93 -2.65
C VAL A 376 5.12 -10.09 -2.29
N MET A 377 5.52 -9.27 -3.25
CA MET A 377 6.65 -8.37 -3.15
C MET A 377 6.15 -6.93 -3.10
N ASN A 378 6.84 -6.09 -2.34
CA ASN A 378 6.84 -4.66 -2.55
C ASN A 378 8.26 -4.26 -2.94
N GLU A 379 8.48 -3.89 -4.20
CA GLU A 379 9.84 -3.76 -4.75
C GLU A 379 10.67 -5.02 -4.41
N GLY A 380 11.81 -4.87 -3.72
CA GLY A 380 12.63 -5.98 -3.24
C GLY A 380 12.23 -6.58 -1.88
N TYR A 381 11.09 -6.21 -1.29
CA TYR A 381 10.66 -6.66 0.03
C TYR A 381 9.62 -7.79 -0.03
N ARG A 382 9.91 -8.94 0.59
CA ARG A 382 8.93 -10.02 0.78
C ARG A 382 7.90 -9.64 1.84
N VAL A 383 6.64 -9.46 1.42
CA VAL A 383 5.57 -9.04 2.33
C VAL A 383 4.82 -10.23 2.91
N GLY A 384 4.43 -11.20 2.07
CA GLY A 384 3.64 -12.35 2.50
C GLY A 384 3.47 -13.38 1.38
N TRP A 385 2.88 -14.52 1.69
CA TRP A 385 2.60 -15.56 0.70
C TRP A 385 1.39 -15.22 -0.14
N ILE A 386 1.43 -15.55 -1.44
CA ILE A 386 0.31 -15.32 -2.35
C ILE A 386 -0.85 -16.31 -2.15
N LEU A 387 -0.57 -17.55 -1.73
CA LEU A 387 -1.59 -18.60 -1.70
C LEU A 387 -2.79 -18.30 -0.79
N PRO A 388 -2.62 -17.84 0.48
CA PRO A 388 -3.76 -17.45 1.31
C PRO A 388 -4.60 -16.33 0.69
N ILE A 389 -3.97 -15.45 -0.09
CA ILE A 389 -4.63 -14.32 -0.73
C ILE A 389 -5.51 -14.79 -1.89
N LEU A 390 -5.04 -15.76 -2.69
CA LEU A 390 -5.84 -16.40 -3.73
C LEU A 390 -7.08 -17.08 -3.12
N HIS A 391 -6.94 -17.74 -1.96
CA HIS A 391 -8.08 -18.34 -1.27
C HIS A 391 -9.12 -17.30 -0.81
N ASP A 392 -8.66 -16.13 -0.33
CA ASP A 392 -9.55 -15.05 0.09
C ASP A 392 -10.31 -14.45 -1.10
N ILE A 393 -9.61 -14.24 -2.23
CA ILE A 393 -10.21 -13.80 -3.49
C ILE A 393 -11.26 -14.82 -3.97
N ARG A 394 -10.89 -16.10 -4.03
CA ARG A 394 -11.79 -17.20 -4.42
C ARG A 394 -13.07 -17.17 -3.59
N ARG A 395 -12.93 -17.12 -2.26
CA ARG A 395 -14.05 -17.10 -1.32
C ARG A 395 -14.94 -15.88 -1.55
N PHE A 396 -14.34 -14.70 -1.70
CA PHE A 396 -15.10 -13.47 -1.91
C PHE A 396 -15.91 -13.55 -3.22
N VAL A 397 -15.30 -13.99 -4.31
CA VAL A 397 -15.96 -14.13 -5.63
C VAL A 397 -17.14 -15.09 -5.56
N ILE A 398 -16.96 -16.26 -4.93
CA ILE A 398 -18.05 -17.25 -4.77
C ILE A 398 -19.23 -16.67 -3.99
N LEU A 399 -18.96 -15.85 -2.97
CA LEU A 399 -20.01 -15.29 -2.11
C LEU A 399 -20.68 -14.04 -2.70
N SER A 400 -19.94 -13.25 -3.48
CA SER A 400 -20.40 -11.96 -4.00
C SER A 400 -20.91 -12.02 -5.44
N GLU A 401 -20.40 -12.96 -6.27
CA GLU A 401 -20.57 -13.00 -7.73
C GLU A 401 -20.12 -11.69 -8.42
N GLU A 402 -19.13 -11.03 -7.83
CA GLU A 402 -18.51 -9.83 -8.37
C GLU A 402 -17.33 -10.19 -9.27
N THR A 403 -17.18 -9.42 -10.34
CA THR A 403 -16.02 -9.52 -11.22
C THR A 403 -14.78 -8.91 -10.58
N ILE A 404 -13.64 -9.59 -10.59
CA ILE A 404 -12.37 -9.06 -10.06
C ILE A 404 -11.29 -9.16 -11.12
N VAL A 405 -10.51 -8.10 -11.27
CA VAL A 405 -9.31 -8.07 -12.09
C VAL A 405 -8.09 -8.30 -11.19
N LEU A 406 -7.30 -9.33 -11.49
CA LEU A 406 -6.04 -9.64 -10.83
C LEU A 406 -4.90 -9.36 -11.79
N ASP A 407 -4.00 -8.49 -11.38
CA ASP A 407 -2.94 -7.99 -12.23
C ASP A 407 -1.55 -8.47 -11.78
N PHE A 408 -0.93 -9.25 -12.65
CA PHE A 408 0.40 -9.85 -12.49
C PHE A 408 1.31 -9.42 -13.65
N ARG A 409 1.86 -8.21 -13.53
CA ARG A 409 2.80 -7.66 -14.53
C ARG A 409 4.19 -7.40 -13.97
N ARG A 410 4.40 -7.64 -12.67
CA ARG A 410 5.65 -7.32 -11.98
C ARG A 410 6.20 -8.55 -11.28
N PHE A 411 7.42 -8.93 -11.65
CA PHE A 411 8.11 -10.12 -11.17
C PHE A 411 9.53 -9.76 -10.69
N PRO A 412 9.67 -9.01 -9.58
CA PRO A 412 10.93 -8.36 -9.23
C PRO A 412 12.02 -9.31 -8.72
N LEU A 413 11.67 -10.52 -8.29
CA LEU A 413 12.63 -11.44 -7.68
C LEU A 413 12.46 -12.85 -8.20
N GLY A 414 13.57 -13.43 -8.66
CA GLY A 414 13.69 -14.84 -8.92
C GLY A 414 12.83 -15.34 -10.06
N PHE A 415 12.55 -14.54 -11.10
CA PHE A 415 11.89 -14.95 -12.36
C PHE A 415 12.76 -14.74 -13.60
N HIS A 416 13.80 -13.91 -13.50
CA HIS A 416 14.67 -13.55 -14.62
C HIS A 416 15.41 -14.77 -15.17
N SER A 417 15.30 -15.03 -16.48
CA SER A 417 15.88 -16.20 -17.17
C SER A 417 15.36 -17.57 -16.70
N HIS A 418 14.21 -17.62 -16.02
CA HIS A 418 13.65 -18.85 -15.45
C HIS A 418 12.16 -19.04 -15.81
N PRO A 419 11.85 -19.40 -17.06
CA PRO A 419 10.47 -19.54 -17.54
C PRO A 419 9.66 -20.64 -16.81
N GLU A 420 10.33 -21.62 -16.20
CA GLU A 420 9.69 -22.68 -15.43
C GLU A 420 8.98 -22.16 -14.18
N GLN A 421 9.46 -21.07 -13.57
CA GLN A 421 8.81 -20.46 -12.41
C GLN A 421 7.53 -19.71 -12.81
N HIS A 422 7.51 -19.11 -14.01
CA HIS A 422 6.29 -18.58 -14.60
C HIS A 422 5.27 -19.71 -14.85
N ALA A 423 5.70 -20.84 -15.40
CA ALA A 423 4.85 -21.99 -15.63
C ALA A 423 4.29 -22.57 -14.31
N GLU A 424 5.11 -22.69 -13.28
CA GLU A 424 4.68 -23.14 -11.94
C GLU A 424 3.69 -22.16 -11.32
N PHE A 425 3.95 -20.85 -11.40
CA PHE A 425 3.02 -19.85 -10.86
C PHE A 425 1.68 -19.83 -11.60
N LEU A 426 1.69 -19.95 -12.93
CA LEU A 426 0.47 -20.08 -13.73
C LEU A 426 -0.32 -21.34 -13.37
N SER A 427 0.36 -22.46 -13.06
CA SER A 427 -0.29 -23.67 -12.57
C SER A 427 -0.99 -23.44 -11.23
N ILE A 428 -0.39 -22.67 -10.32
CA ILE A 428 -1.02 -22.30 -9.05
C ILE A 428 -2.25 -21.43 -9.29
N LEU A 429 -2.16 -20.42 -10.17
CA LEU A 429 -3.31 -19.57 -10.50
C LEU A 429 -4.46 -20.38 -11.11
N ASP A 430 -4.15 -21.33 -12.00
CA ASP A 430 -5.16 -22.19 -12.61
C ASP A 430 -5.79 -23.15 -11.59
N GLN A 431 -4.98 -23.74 -10.71
CA GLN A 431 -5.46 -24.61 -9.63
C GLN A 431 -6.40 -23.87 -8.67
N GLU A 432 -6.04 -22.65 -8.27
CA GLU A 432 -6.80 -21.92 -7.24
C GLU A 432 -8.00 -21.16 -7.81
N LEU A 433 -7.90 -20.64 -9.04
CA LEU A 433 -8.87 -19.69 -9.61
C LEU A 433 -9.37 -20.04 -11.01
N GLY A 434 -8.81 -21.05 -11.69
CA GLY A 434 -9.05 -21.32 -13.11
C GLY A 434 -10.51 -21.64 -13.47
N ASP A 435 -11.25 -22.27 -12.57
CA ASP A 435 -12.68 -22.54 -12.71
C ASP A 435 -13.56 -21.27 -12.65
N LEU A 436 -13.08 -20.22 -11.98
CA LEU A 436 -13.72 -18.90 -11.89
C LEU A 436 -13.17 -17.88 -12.90
N ALA A 437 -11.99 -18.15 -13.47
CA ALA A 437 -11.32 -17.25 -14.40
C ALA A 437 -11.92 -17.31 -15.81
N TYR A 438 -12.16 -16.14 -16.39
CA TYR A 438 -12.48 -15.99 -17.79
C TYR A 438 -11.23 -16.24 -18.62
N ARG A 439 -11.30 -17.21 -19.55
CA ARG A 439 -10.22 -17.50 -20.49
C ARG A 439 -10.53 -16.78 -21.79
N ARG A 440 -9.59 -15.92 -22.22
CA ARG A 440 -9.65 -15.27 -23.53
C ARG A 440 -9.77 -16.34 -24.62
N PRO A 441 -10.75 -16.25 -25.53
CA PRO A 441 -10.83 -17.16 -26.66
C PRO A 441 -9.59 -17.04 -27.55
N TYR A 442 -9.20 -18.15 -28.17
CA TYR A 442 -8.17 -18.14 -29.20
C TYR A 442 -8.77 -17.67 -30.52
N PHE A 443 -8.09 -16.74 -31.19
CA PHE A 443 -8.48 -16.24 -32.51
C PHE A 443 -7.34 -16.49 -33.50
N GLU A 444 -7.64 -17.16 -34.61
CA GLU A 444 -6.67 -17.37 -35.70
C GLU A 444 -6.36 -16.04 -36.42
N ASN A 445 -7.34 -15.14 -36.49
CA ASN A 445 -7.19 -13.79 -37.04
C ASN A 445 -7.16 -12.75 -35.93
N ALA A 446 -6.11 -11.91 -35.91
CA ALA A 446 -5.90 -10.90 -34.88
C ALA A 446 -6.97 -9.78 -34.87
N ASP A 447 -7.64 -9.53 -36.00
CA ASP A 447 -8.72 -8.54 -36.07
C ASP A 447 -9.98 -8.99 -35.32
N ASP A 448 -10.26 -10.30 -35.29
CA ASP A 448 -11.41 -10.86 -34.55
C ASP A 448 -11.20 -10.70 -33.03
N ASP A 449 -9.95 -10.82 -32.59
CA ASP A 449 -9.55 -10.63 -31.20
C ASP A 449 -9.74 -9.17 -30.71
N GLN A 450 -9.43 -8.20 -31.58
CA GLN A 450 -9.63 -6.78 -31.29
C GLN A 450 -11.10 -6.41 -31.13
N THR A 451 -12.04 -7.22 -31.62
CA THR A 451 -13.47 -6.98 -31.43
C THR A 451 -13.98 -7.64 -30.15
N VAL A 452 -13.73 -8.93 -29.96
CA VAL A 452 -14.35 -9.68 -28.85
C VAL A 452 -13.74 -9.32 -27.49
N SER A 453 -12.41 -9.24 -27.39
CA SER A 453 -11.74 -8.91 -26.12
C SER A 453 -11.97 -7.46 -25.72
N TYR A 454 -12.12 -6.56 -26.70
CA TYR A 454 -12.31 -5.12 -26.48
C TYR A 454 -13.74 -4.75 -26.09
N HIS A 455 -14.72 -5.58 -26.46
CA HIS A 455 -16.14 -5.41 -26.11
C HIS A 455 -16.59 -6.30 -24.96
N LEU A 456 -15.71 -7.10 -24.35
CA LEU A 456 -16.04 -7.96 -23.21
C LEU A 456 -16.72 -7.14 -22.09
N THR A 457 -17.85 -7.64 -21.59
CA THR A 457 -18.59 -7.02 -20.48
C THR A 457 -18.58 -7.91 -19.23
N ILE A 458 -18.98 -7.35 -18.08
CA ILE A 458 -19.19 -8.12 -16.84
C ILE A 458 -20.25 -9.20 -17.07
N GLU A 459 -21.34 -8.87 -17.76
CA GLU A 459 -22.46 -9.78 -18.01
C GLU A 459 -22.05 -10.97 -18.88
N ASP A 460 -21.18 -10.76 -19.87
CA ASP A 460 -20.65 -11.85 -20.71
C ASP A 460 -19.84 -12.87 -19.90
N MET A 461 -19.01 -12.39 -18.97
CA MET A 461 -18.27 -13.26 -18.05
C MET A 461 -19.24 -14.02 -17.12
N ARG A 462 -20.21 -13.31 -16.52
CA ARG A 462 -21.20 -13.89 -15.60
C ARG A 462 -22.04 -14.98 -16.24
N ARG A 463 -22.46 -14.81 -17.50
CA ARG A 463 -23.21 -15.83 -18.26
C ARG A 463 -22.43 -17.14 -18.42
N GLN A 464 -21.10 -17.08 -18.37
CA GLN A 464 -20.22 -18.24 -18.42
C GLN A 464 -19.84 -18.77 -17.02
N GLY A 465 -20.43 -18.20 -15.96
CA GLY A 465 -20.06 -18.50 -14.57
C GLY A 465 -18.64 -18.06 -14.23
N LYS A 466 -18.10 -17.07 -14.95
CA LYS A 466 -16.75 -16.53 -14.77
C LYS A 466 -16.81 -15.16 -14.14
N TYR A 467 -15.88 -14.91 -13.23
CA TYR A 467 -15.86 -13.73 -12.40
C TYR A 467 -14.45 -13.18 -12.20
N ILE A 468 -13.41 -13.89 -12.63
CA ILE A 468 -12.03 -13.44 -12.46
C ILE A 468 -11.42 -13.15 -13.82
N LEU A 469 -10.81 -11.98 -13.97
CA LEU A 469 -9.95 -11.66 -15.09
C LEU A 469 -8.51 -11.60 -14.59
N ILE A 470 -7.61 -12.37 -15.18
CA ILE A 470 -6.19 -12.38 -14.81
C ILE A 470 -5.41 -11.72 -15.94
N THR A 471 -4.76 -10.60 -15.66
CA THR A 471 -3.81 -9.98 -16.58
C THR A 471 -2.41 -10.45 -16.20
N TYR A 472 -1.74 -11.14 -17.11
CA TYR A 472 -0.43 -11.72 -16.88
C TYR A 472 0.54 -11.32 -17.97
N ASN A 473 1.57 -10.54 -17.64
CA ASN A 473 2.61 -10.16 -18.60
C ASN A 473 4.00 -10.39 -18.02
N HIS A 474 4.70 -11.38 -18.57
CA HIS A 474 6.05 -11.79 -18.16
C HIS A 474 7.12 -11.42 -19.19
N ALA A 475 6.77 -10.69 -20.25
CA ALA A 475 7.74 -10.33 -21.29
C ALA A 475 8.91 -9.50 -20.74
N ALA A 476 8.63 -8.62 -19.77
CA ALA A 476 9.65 -7.79 -19.13
C ALA A 476 10.57 -8.58 -18.17
N SER A 477 10.16 -9.76 -17.70
CA SER A 477 10.96 -10.60 -16.80
C SER A 477 11.73 -11.72 -17.52
N LEU A 478 11.47 -11.97 -18.80
CA LEU A 478 12.22 -12.95 -19.60
C LEU A 478 13.53 -12.39 -20.20
N ASN A 479 13.70 -11.07 -20.20
CA ASN A 479 14.86 -10.39 -20.77
C ASN A 479 15.91 -10.04 -19.72
#